data_AF-J9RM96-F1
#
_entry.id   AF-J9RM96-F1
#
_cell.length_a   1.000
_cell.length_b   1.000
_cell.length_c   1.000
_cell.angle_alpha   90.00
_cell.angle_beta   90.00
_cell.angle_gamma   90.00
#
_symmetry.space_group_name_H-M   'P 1'
#
loop_
_entity.id
_entity.type
_entity.pdbx_description
1 polymer ?
#
loop_
_entity_poly.entity_id
_entity_poly.type
_entity_poly.pdbx_seq_one_letter_code
_entity_poly.pdbx_strand_id
1 'polypeptide(L)'
;KRRKAEGGFLGAEVILKQLAEGPKIRLVGFTSTGPPPRSHSEIQDEKGTNIGEITSGGFSPCLKKNIAMGYVKSGSHKAGTKAKILVRGKAYDGVVTKKPFVPTKYYKPS
;
A
#
# COMPACT_ATOMS: atom_id res chain seq x y z
N LYS A 1 20.28 11.46 -14.35
CA LYS A 1 19.60 10.21 -14.80
C LYS A 1 18.88 10.45 -16.12
N ARG A 2 19.60 10.35 -17.24
CA ARG A 2 19.14 10.69 -18.60
C ARG A 2 17.83 9.97 -19.01
N ARG A 3 17.81 8.64 -18.88
CA ARG A 3 16.62 7.81 -19.22
C ARG A 3 15.36 8.10 -18.40
N LYS A 4 15.49 8.69 -17.20
CA LYS A 4 14.32 9.09 -16.40
C LYS A 4 13.63 10.34 -16.97
N ALA A 5 14.38 11.19 -17.69
CA ALA A 5 13.85 12.40 -18.33
C ALA A 5 13.50 12.15 -19.80
N GLU A 6 14.34 11.40 -20.51
CA GLU A 6 14.23 11.20 -21.97
C GLU A 6 13.52 9.88 -22.36
N GLY A 7 13.30 8.97 -21.41
CA GLY A 7 12.79 7.62 -21.73
C GLY A 7 13.85 6.69 -22.31
N GLY A 8 13.48 5.93 -23.35
CA GLY A 8 14.37 4.95 -24.01
C GLY A 8 14.35 3.54 -23.42
N PHE A 9 13.24 3.14 -22.79
CA PHE A 9 12.98 1.79 -22.29
C PHE A 9 11.55 1.36 -22.63
N LEU A 10 11.27 0.06 -22.65
CA LEU A 10 9.94 -0.48 -22.94
C LEU A 10 8.90 0.08 -21.95
N GLY A 11 7.83 0.69 -22.46
CA GLY A 11 6.79 1.31 -21.64
C GLY A 11 7.14 2.71 -21.09
N ALA A 12 8.21 3.35 -21.58
CA ALA A 12 8.64 4.67 -21.11
C ALA A 12 7.53 5.72 -21.17
N GLU A 13 6.76 5.79 -22.26
CA GLU A 13 5.67 6.77 -22.40
C GLU A 13 4.65 6.69 -21.26
N VAL A 14 4.21 5.47 -20.93
CA VAL A 14 3.24 5.22 -19.85
C VAL A 14 3.83 5.56 -18.49
N ILE A 15 5.06 5.13 -18.22
CA ILE A 15 5.72 5.34 -16.92
C ILE A 15 6.03 6.82 -16.70
N LEU A 16 6.52 7.53 -17.72
CA LEU A 16 6.80 8.96 -17.65
C LEU A 16 5.51 9.77 -17.42
N LYS A 17 4.42 9.41 -18.11
CA LYS A 17 3.10 10.00 -17.88
C LYS A 17 2.62 9.79 -16.43
N GLN A 18 2.74 8.58 -15.89
CA GLN A 18 2.38 8.29 -14.50
C GLN A 18 3.28 8.99 -13.47
N LEU A 19 4.54 9.30 -13.82
CA LEU A 19 5.42 10.09 -12.97
C LEU A 19 5.02 11.57 -12.96
N ALA A 20 4.57 12.12 -14.09
CA ALA A 20 4.15 13.51 -14.22
C ALA A 20 2.75 13.76 -13.62
N GLU A 21 1.77 12.92 -13.96
CA GLU A 21 0.36 13.10 -13.59
C GLU A 21 -0.02 12.35 -12.29
N GLY A 22 0.77 11.34 -11.93
CA GLY A 22 0.47 10.41 -10.85
C GLY A 22 -0.31 9.18 -11.33
N PRO A 23 -0.08 7.99 -10.74
CA PRO A 23 -0.78 6.77 -11.12
C PRO A 23 -2.22 6.74 -10.55
N LYS A 24 -3.11 6.04 -11.25
CA LYS A 24 -4.52 5.82 -10.83
C LYS A 24 -4.64 5.01 -9.53
N ILE A 25 -3.70 4.10 -9.29
CA ILE A 25 -3.62 3.27 -8.09
C ILE A 25 -2.20 3.30 -7.52
N ARG A 26 -2.06 3.12 -6.20
CA ARG A 26 -0.77 3.14 -5.52
C ARG A 26 -0.66 1.99 -4.52
N LEU A 27 0.48 1.31 -4.51
CA LEU A 27 0.79 0.28 -3.52
C LEU A 27 1.15 0.95 -2.19
N VAL A 28 0.33 0.74 -1.17
CA VAL A 28 0.53 1.28 0.18
C VAL A 28 0.72 0.14 1.20
N GLY A 29 1.18 0.50 2.40
CA GLY A 29 1.22 -0.42 3.54
C GLY A 29 0.03 -0.15 4.45
N PHE A 30 -0.38 -1.15 5.22
CA PHE A 30 -1.44 -1.05 6.21
C PHE A 30 -1.01 -1.69 7.52
N THR A 31 -1.47 -1.11 8.63
CA THR A 31 -1.63 -1.83 9.90
C THR A 31 -3.11 -2.01 10.18
N SER A 32 -3.52 -3.17 10.72
CA SER A 32 -4.93 -3.44 11.02
C SER A 32 -5.14 -4.10 12.38
N THR A 33 -6.40 -4.06 12.84
CA THR A 33 -6.87 -4.80 14.03
C THR A 33 -7.56 -6.11 13.61
N GLY A 34 -7.90 -6.95 14.60
CA GLY A 34 -8.63 -8.20 14.36
C GLY A 34 -7.76 -9.31 13.73
N PRO A 35 -8.38 -10.21 12.93
CA PRO A 35 -7.65 -11.26 12.22
C PRO A 35 -6.69 -10.68 11.17
N PRO A 36 -5.53 -11.31 10.91
CA PRO A 36 -4.59 -10.85 9.89
C PRO A 36 -5.21 -10.81 8.49
N PRO A 37 -5.11 -9.68 7.76
CA PRO A 37 -5.54 -9.61 6.37
C PRO A 37 -4.78 -10.59 5.48
N ARG A 38 -5.42 -11.10 4.44
CA ARG A 38 -4.83 -11.98 3.42
C ARG A 38 -4.93 -11.35 2.04
N SER A 39 -4.21 -11.93 1.06
CA SER A 39 -4.41 -11.56 -0.34
C SER A 39 -5.89 -11.63 -0.71
N HIS A 40 -6.34 -10.73 -1.58
CA HIS A 40 -7.73 -10.58 -2.02
C HIS A 40 -8.72 -10.07 -0.96
N SER A 41 -8.22 -9.59 0.19
CA SER A 41 -9.09 -8.88 1.14
C SER A 41 -9.42 -7.49 0.59
N GLU A 42 -10.70 -7.14 0.58
CA GLU A 42 -11.18 -5.84 0.12
C GLU A 42 -10.77 -4.71 1.08
N ILE A 43 -10.41 -3.57 0.51
CA ILE A 43 -10.12 -2.33 1.24
C ILE A 43 -11.28 -1.37 0.99
N GLN A 44 -11.95 -0.94 2.04
CA GLN A 44 -13.04 0.02 2.00
C GLN A 44 -12.68 1.33 2.70
N ASP A 45 -13.32 2.42 2.30
CA ASP A 45 -13.30 3.66 3.07
C ASP A 45 -14.26 3.60 4.27
N GLU A 46 -14.36 4.69 5.05
CA GLU A 46 -15.26 4.77 6.20
C GLU A 46 -16.75 4.67 5.83
N LYS A 47 -17.10 4.88 4.56
CA LYS A 47 -18.47 4.78 4.02
C LYS A 47 -18.78 3.39 3.47
N GLY A 48 -17.84 2.45 3.54
CA GLY A 48 -17.99 1.09 3.00
C GLY A 48 -17.76 1.00 1.48
N THR A 49 -17.23 2.06 0.85
CA THR A 49 -16.94 2.05 -0.59
C THR A 49 -15.62 1.34 -0.84
N ASN A 50 -15.58 0.41 -1.80
CA ASN A 50 -14.34 -0.24 -2.22
C ASN A 50 -13.34 0.76 -2.82
N ILE A 51 -12.19 0.88 -2.17
CA ILE A 51 -11.07 1.75 -2.58
C ILE A 51 -9.85 0.96 -3.03
N GLY A 52 -9.85 -0.37 -2.93
CA GLY A 52 -8.68 -1.18 -3.26
C GLY A 52 -8.73 -2.63 -2.77
N GLU A 53 -7.59 -3.29 -2.87
CA GLU A 53 -7.43 -4.70 -2.52
C GLU A 53 -6.06 -4.96 -1.89
N ILE A 54 -6.05 -5.81 -0.86
CA ILE A 54 -4.84 -6.34 -0.23
C ILE A 54 -4.18 -7.36 -1.16
N THR A 55 -2.90 -7.17 -1.48
CA THR A 55 -2.10 -8.11 -2.27
C THR A 55 -1.37 -9.12 -1.39
N SER A 56 -0.95 -8.71 -0.19
CA SER A 56 -0.22 -9.57 0.75
C SER A 56 -0.47 -9.11 2.19
N GLY A 57 -0.61 -10.03 3.15
CA GLY A 57 -0.84 -9.66 4.55
C GLY A 57 -0.60 -10.78 5.56
N GLY A 58 -0.28 -10.39 6.79
CA GLY A 58 -0.01 -11.31 7.90
C GLY A 58 0.28 -10.61 9.21
N PHE A 59 0.52 -11.40 10.25
CA PHE A 59 0.96 -10.90 11.55
C PHE A 59 2.47 -10.63 11.52
N SER A 60 2.90 -9.47 12.00
CA SER A 60 4.31 -9.14 12.18
C SER A 60 4.76 -9.48 13.60
N PRO A 61 5.66 -10.47 13.81
CA PRO A 61 6.19 -10.78 15.14
C PRO A 61 6.98 -9.62 15.74
N CYS A 62 7.73 -8.88 14.91
CA CYS A 62 8.55 -7.74 15.35
C CYS A 62 7.70 -6.58 15.89
N LEU A 63 6.56 -6.32 15.27
CA LEU A 63 5.68 -5.19 15.62
C LEU A 63 4.52 -5.61 16.53
N LYS A 64 4.29 -6.91 16.71
CA LYS A 64 3.12 -7.50 17.39
C LYS A 64 1.79 -6.94 16.86
N LYS A 65 1.72 -6.70 15.53
CA LYS A 65 0.59 -6.10 14.82
C LYS A 65 0.36 -6.79 13.49
N ASN A 66 -0.87 -6.76 12.99
CA ASN A 66 -1.14 -7.14 11.61
C ASN A 66 -0.60 -6.08 10.66
N ILE A 67 0.11 -6.53 9.62
CA ILE A 67 0.59 -5.68 8.53
C ILE A 67 0.14 -6.26 7.20
N ALA A 68 -0.09 -5.39 6.23
CA ALA A 68 -0.46 -5.80 4.89
C ALA A 68 0.00 -4.77 3.85
N MET A 69 0.10 -5.20 2.59
CA MET A 69 0.26 -4.32 1.44
C MET A 69 -0.92 -4.50 0.51
N GLY A 70 -1.30 -3.42 -0.16
CA GLY A 70 -2.41 -3.43 -1.10
C GLY A 70 -2.38 -2.20 -2.00
N TYR A 71 -3.06 -2.31 -3.13
CA TYR A 71 -3.27 -1.18 -4.03
C TYR A 71 -4.52 -0.42 -3.61
N VAL A 72 -4.43 0.90 -3.53
CA VAL A 72 -5.57 1.80 -3.34
C VAL A 72 -5.67 2.78 -4.48
N LYS A 73 -6.90 3.26 -4.75
CA LYS A 73 -7.15 4.39 -5.65
C LYS A 73 -6.38 5.63 -5.20
N SER A 74 -5.92 6.42 -6.16
CA SER A 74 -5.29 7.71 -5.86
C SER A 74 -6.24 8.59 -5.04
N GLY A 75 -5.69 9.40 -4.13
CA GLY A 75 -6.46 10.07 -3.07
C GLY A 75 -6.44 9.35 -1.72
N SER A 76 -6.50 8.02 -1.70
CA SER A 76 -6.56 7.22 -0.44
C SER A 76 -5.22 6.66 0.03
N HIS A 77 -4.11 7.17 -0.50
CA HIS A 77 -2.77 6.58 -0.32
C HIS A 77 -1.89 7.30 0.71
N LYS A 78 -2.38 8.38 1.34
CA LYS A 78 -1.61 9.16 2.29
C LYS A 78 -1.44 8.36 3.60
N ALA A 79 -0.26 8.46 4.21
CA ALA A 79 -0.04 7.84 5.52
C ALA A 79 -1.00 8.43 6.57
N GLY A 80 -1.55 7.58 7.44
CA GLY A 80 -2.57 7.97 8.42
C GLY A 80 -4.01 7.92 7.89
N THR A 81 -4.23 7.72 6.59
CA THR A 81 -5.58 7.52 6.05
C THR A 81 -6.22 6.27 6.68
N LYS A 82 -7.41 6.46 7.26
CA LYS A 82 -8.23 5.38 7.81
C LYS A 82 -8.88 4.57 6.67
N ALA A 83 -9.00 3.27 6.88
CA ALA A 83 -9.65 2.34 5.97
C ALA A 83 -10.29 1.21 6.78
N LYS A 84 -11.19 0.46 6.15
CA LYS A 84 -11.71 -0.80 6.66
C LYS A 84 -11.17 -1.93 5.78
N ILE A 85 -10.74 -3.03 6.39
CA ILE A 85 -10.27 -4.21 5.66
C ILE A 85 -11.25 -5.35 5.93
N LEU A 86 -11.81 -5.91 4.85
CA LEU A 86 -12.75 -7.02 4.97
C LEU A 86 -11.98 -8.33 5.11
N VAL A 87 -12.10 -8.95 6.28
CA VAL A 87 -11.51 -10.25 6.56
C VAL A 87 -12.62 -11.21 6.92
N ARG A 88 -12.82 -12.25 6.09
CA ARG A 88 -13.87 -13.27 6.27
C ARG A 88 -15.28 -12.66 6.43
N GLY A 89 -15.60 -11.67 5.60
CA GLY A 89 -16.92 -11.00 5.60
C GLY A 89 -17.14 -9.97 6.72
N LYS A 90 -16.14 -9.71 7.57
CA LYS A 90 -16.22 -8.68 8.62
C LYS A 90 -15.23 -7.55 8.35
N ALA A 91 -15.68 -6.31 8.53
CA ALA A 91 -14.85 -5.12 8.37
C ALA A 91 -14.06 -4.82 9.65
N TYR A 92 -12.74 -4.74 9.53
CA TYR A 92 -11.84 -4.40 10.63
C TYR A 92 -11.11 -3.08 10.35
N ASP A 93 -10.74 -2.36 11.40
CA ASP A 93 -10.02 -1.10 11.25
C ASP A 93 -8.62 -1.31 10.68
N GLY A 94 -8.30 -0.52 9.66
CA GLY A 94 -6.99 -0.43 9.03
C GLY A 94 -6.55 1.03 8.90
N VAL A 95 -5.24 1.25 8.89
CA VAL A 95 -4.65 2.57 8.66
C VAL A 95 -3.53 2.44 7.66
N VAL A 96 -3.48 3.33 6.67
CA VAL A 96 -2.38 3.41 5.72
C VAL A 96 -1.10 3.78 6.48
N THR A 97 -0.12 2.91 6.42
CA THR A 97 1.15 3.03 7.14
C THR A 97 2.32 3.17 6.17
N LYS A 98 3.28 4.03 6.54
CA LYS A 98 4.50 4.23 5.77
C LYS A 98 5.34 2.93 5.74
N LYS A 99 5.84 2.59 4.56
CA LYS A 99 6.82 1.51 4.35
C LYS A 99 8.25 2.06 4.45
N PRO A 100 9.25 1.27 4.89
CA PRO A 100 9.11 -0.09 5.45
C PRO A 100 8.48 -0.06 6.85
N PHE A 101 7.76 -1.12 7.23
CA PHE A 101 7.10 -1.20 8.55
C PHE A 101 8.09 -1.31 9.72
N VAL A 102 9.21 -2.00 9.48
CA VAL A 102 10.34 -2.11 10.40
C VAL A 102 11.52 -1.39 9.76
N PRO A 103 12.24 -0.50 10.49
CA PRO A 103 13.41 0.17 9.95
C PRO A 103 14.48 -0.82 9.47
N THR A 104 15.02 -0.56 8.29
CA THR A 104 16.06 -1.40 7.67
C THR A 104 17.42 -1.12 8.29
N LYS A 105 18.15 -2.17 8.68
CA LYS A 105 19.52 -2.08 9.21
C LYS A 105 20.57 -2.31 8.12
N TYR A 106 20.45 -1.59 7.00
CA TYR A 106 21.40 -1.72 5.90
C TYR A 106 22.77 -1.15 6.30
N TYR A 107 23.83 -1.89 5.98
CA TYR A 107 25.19 -1.36 6.05
C TYR A 107 25.33 -0.15 5.12
N LYS A 108 25.97 0.90 5.61
CA LYS A 108 26.35 2.07 4.82
C LYS A 108 27.85 2.26 4.99
N PRO A 109 28.66 2.16 3.92
CA PRO A 109 30.05 2.53 4.01
C PRO A 109 30.12 4.04 4.33
N SER A 110 30.90 4.37 5.36
CA SER A 110 31.23 5.75 5.75
C SER A 110 32.07 6.43 4.69
#